data_AF-A0AAV5GWQ5-F1
#
_entry.id   AF-A0AAV5GWQ5-F1
#
_cell.length_a   1.000
_cell.length_b   1.000
_cell.length_c   1.000
_cell.angle_alpha   90.00
_cell.angle_beta   90.00
_cell.angle_gamma   90.00
#
_symmetry.space_group_name_H-M   'P 1'
#
loop_
_entity.id
_entity.type
_entity.pdbx_description
1 polymer ?
#
loop_
_entity_poly.entity_id
_entity_poly.type
_entity_poly.pdbx_seq_one_letter_code
_entity_poly.pdbx_strand_id
1 'polypeptide(L)' 'MPKPLLDFLGYSFFFWSNENEEPPHIHVCKGKQTSNATKFWITGDGIKL' A
#
# COMPACT_ATOMS: atom_id res chain seq x y z
N MET A 1 6.22 3.48 -14.22
CA MET A 1 6.54 2.23 -13.49
C MET A 1 5.90 1.06 -14.23
N PRO A 2 6.61 -0.05 -14.47
CA PRO A 2 6.05 -1.19 -15.17
C PRO A 2 4.87 -1.78 -14.36
N LYS A 3 3.76 -2.05 -15.06
CA LYS A 3 2.48 -2.54 -14.51
C LYS A 3 2.58 -3.75 -13.56
N PRO A 4 3.50 -4.73 -13.78
CA PRO A 4 3.67 -5.87 -12.86
C PRO A 4 4.12 -5.48 -11.44
N LEU A 5 4.73 -4.31 -11.25
CA LEU A 5 5.14 -3.85 -9.92
C LEU A 5 3.96 -3.28 -9.11
N LEU A 6 2.87 -2.92 -9.80
CA LEU A 6 1.69 -2.30 -9.20
C LEU A 6 0.57 -3.30 -8.94
N ASP A 7 0.49 -4.40 -9.71
CA ASP A 7 -0.65 -5.33 -9.68
C ASP A 7 -0.20 -6.77 -9.35
N PHE A 8 -0.59 -7.30 -8.18
CA PHE A 8 -0.44 -8.71 -7.81
C PHE A 8 -1.83 -9.33 -7.58
N LEU A 9 -2.18 -10.39 -8.34
CA LEU A 9 -3.52 -11.02 -8.29
C LEU A 9 -4.70 -10.04 -8.47
N GLY A 10 -4.48 -8.94 -9.19
CA GLY A 10 -5.46 -7.89 -9.39
C GLY A 10 -5.62 -6.93 -8.20
N TYR A 11 -4.75 -7.01 -7.20
CA TYR A 11 -4.61 -6.01 -6.15
C TYR A 11 -3.57 -4.97 -6.54
N SER A 12 -3.92 -3.69 -6.34
CA SER A 12 -3.00 -2.59 -6.48
C SER A 12 -2.45 -2.15 -5.13
N PHE A 13 -1.15 -1.87 -5.10
CA PHE A 13 -0.40 -1.45 -3.91
C PHE A 13 0.12 -0.04 -4.10
N PHE A 14 -0.05 0.82 -3.10
CA PHE A 14 0.40 2.20 -3.15
C PHE A 14 0.88 2.70 -1.80
N PHE A 15 2.05 3.33 -1.84
CA PHE A 15 2.81 3.74 -0.67
C PHE A 15 2.55 5.22 -0.41
N TRP A 16 2.23 5.55 0.84
CA TRP A 16 2.09 6.91 1.31
C TRP A 16 2.94 7.15 2.54
N SER A 17 3.32 8.42 2.69
CA SER A 17 4.07 8.94 3.82
C SER A 17 3.61 10.38 4.04
N ASN A 18 3.52 10.81 5.29
CA ASN A 18 3.17 12.20 5.64
C ASN A 18 1.76 12.63 5.14
N GLU A 19 0.85 11.68 5.00
CA GLU A 19 -0.58 11.97 4.82
C GLU A 19 -1.17 12.27 6.21
N ASN A 20 -1.59 13.51 6.48
CA ASN A 20 -2.14 13.92 7.78
C ASN A 20 -1.26 13.54 8.99
N GLU A 21 0.07 13.71 8.87
CA GLU A 21 1.06 13.35 9.90
C GLU A 21 1.12 11.85 10.24
N GLU A 22 0.54 11.00 9.39
CA GLU A 22 0.62 9.56 9.59
C GLU A 22 2.01 8.99 9.21
N PRO A 23 2.48 7.95 9.94
CA PRO A 23 3.67 7.18 9.57
C PRO A 23 3.58 6.57 8.16
N PRO A 24 4.72 6.15 7.56
CA PRO A 24 4.71 5.43 6.30
C PRO A 24 3.81 4.19 6.32
N HIS A 25 3.00 4.03 5.29
CA HIS A 25 2.02 2.96 5.19
C HIS A 25 1.73 2.59 3.74
N ILE A 26 1.03 1.47 3.57
CA ILE A 26 0.62 0.92 2.27
C ILE A 26 -0.90 0.86 2.24
N HIS A 27 -1.49 1.32 1.15
CA HIS A 27 -2.87 1.03 0.83
C HIS A 27 -2.98 -0.08 -0.20
N VAL A 28 -3.98 -0.93 -0.01
CA VAL A 28 -4.26 -2.08 -0.87
C VAL A 28 -5.74 -2.09 -1.24
N CYS A 29 -6.03 -2.17 -2.53
CA CYS A 29 -7.38 -2.38 -3.04
C CYS A 29 -7.35 -3.26 -4.29
N LYS A 30 -8.50 -3.82 -4.68
CA LYS A 30 -8.62 -4.59 -5.92
C LYS A 30 -8.90 -3.64 -7.10
N GLY A 31 -8.12 -3.77 -8.17
CA GLY A 31 -8.21 -2.89 -9.33
C GLY A 31 -7.70 -1.48 -9.01
N LYS A 32 -8.40 -0.44 -9.46
CA LYS A 32 -7.92 0.95 -9.34
C LYS A 32 -7.92 1.44 -7.88
N GLN A 33 -7.01 2.35 -7.56
CA GLN A 33 -6.94 3.03 -6.27
C GLN A 33 -8.29 3.64 -5.88
N THR A 34 -8.65 3.49 -4.60
CA THR A 34 -9.85 4.08 -4.01
C THR A 34 -9.50 4.78 -2.70
N SER A 35 -10.29 5.78 -2.31
CA SER A 35 -10.11 6.48 -1.03
C SER A 35 -10.36 5.59 0.19
N ASN A 36 -11.08 4.48 0.02
CA ASN A 36 -11.41 3.53 1.09
C ASN A 36 -10.59 2.22 0.99
N ALA A 37 -9.37 2.30 0.46
CA ALA A 37 -8.47 1.15 0.38
C ALA A 37 -7.97 0.72 1.77
N THR A 38 -7.74 -0.58 1.96
CA THR A 38 -7.25 -1.14 3.23
C THR A 38 -5.84 -0.63 3.51
N LYS A 39 -5.63 -0.10 4.72
CA LYS A 39 -4.35 0.48 5.18
C LYS A 39 -3.54 -0.52 5.99
N PHE A 40 -2.24 -0.63 5.69
CA PHE A 40 -1.25 -1.43 6.42
C PHE A 40 -0.08 -0.55 6.86
N TRP A 41 0.28 -0.61 8.13
CA TRP A 41 1.42 0.14 8.67
C TRP A 41 2.74 -0.52 8.31
N ILE A 42 3.73 0.29 7.90
CA ILE A 42 5.11 -0.18 7.76
C ILE A 42 5.80 0.05 9.11
N THR A 43 6.11 -1.03 9.82
CA THR A 43 6.88 -0.96 11.07
C THR A 43 8.35 -1.34 10.80
N GLY A 44 9.25 -0.85 11.67
CA GLY A 44 10.68 -1.14 11.57
C GLY A 44 11.05 -2.59 11.94
N ASP A 45 10.07 -3.39 12.36
CA ASP A 45 10.29 -4.73 12.93
C ASP A 45 10.61 -5.79 11.87
N GLY A 46 10.67 -5.39 10.60
CA GLY A 46 10.90 -6.29 9.47
C GLY A 46 9.70 -7.17 9.14
N ILE A 47 9.89 -8.08 8.18
CA ILE A 47 8.86 -9.07 7.81
C ILE A 47 9.06 -10.30 8.68
N LYS A 48 8.08 -10.63 9.53
CA LYS A 48 7.94 -11.98 10.10
C LYS A 48 7.00 -12.78 9.20
N LEU A 49 7.54 -13.82 8.57
CA LEU A 49 6.78 -14.81 7.79
C LEU A 49 6.20 -15.88 8.73
#